data_AF-A0A8C7YY84-F1
#
_entry.id   AF-A0A8C7YY84-F1
#
_cell.length_a   1.000
_cell.length_b   1.000
_cell.length_c   1.000
_cell.angle_alpha   90.00
_cell.angle_beta   90.00
_cell.angle_gamma   90.00
#
_symmetry.space_group_name_H-M   'P 1'
#
loop_
_entity.id
_entity.type
_entity.pdbx_description
1 polymer ?
#
loop_
_entity_poly.entity_id
_entity_poly.type
_entity_poly.pdbx_seq_one_letter_code
_entity_poly.pdbx_strand_id
1 'polypeptide(L)'
;LMFMFSFCQFPFILSTVVKKAIIQKDSEQQMISQARQSLVSKVSRRQRVDMNLLFLNIKVRRAQLLSDSLDELTRKRCDLKKKLRVTFVGEAGLDMGGLTKEWFLLLVRQIFHTDYGMFTYMKDSRCHWFSSWKCDNYSEFQLVGTLMGLAVYNSIALDIHFPLYCYRKLLSPPTVPCDQNAFVGMATATLEDLQQVMPELAHGLGELLSYEGNVEEDFYLTFQISQEEMGIMKSYNLKPGGDKIPVTKQNRKGDPASPPKEVEMLVCGSPELDMSALQKAAQYEGYSKADTTVRCFWEVVLAFTLELQKKLLHFATGSDRVPVGGMADLNFKISKIDVPTDWLPVSHTCFNQICLPPYRTRKELKHKLTIAISNAEGFGLE
;
A
#
# COMPACT_ATOMS: atom_id res chain seq x y z
N LEU A 1 -3.79 -31.72 21.68
CA LEU A 1 -4.31 -30.61 20.85
C LEU A 1 -3.49 -30.55 19.59
N MET A 2 -4.01 -31.08 18.48
CA MET A 2 -3.33 -31.06 17.19
C MET A 2 -3.51 -29.65 16.62
N PHE A 3 -2.44 -28.85 16.57
CA PHE A 3 -2.50 -27.54 15.92
C PHE A 3 -2.80 -27.77 14.43
N MET A 4 -4.01 -27.41 13.98
CA MET A 4 -4.33 -27.40 12.55
C MET A 4 -3.49 -26.33 11.88
N PHE A 5 -2.53 -26.76 11.07
CA PHE A 5 -1.77 -25.88 10.19
C PHE A 5 -2.68 -25.32 9.10
N SER A 6 -2.63 -24.00 8.88
CA SER A 6 -3.27 -23.33 7.75
C SER A 6 -2.32 -22.30 7.15
N PHE A 7 -2.18 -22.29 5.82
CA PHE A 7 -1.39 -21.29 5.12
C PHE A 7 -1.88 -19.85 5.38
N CYS A 8 -3.15 -19.67 5.75
CA CYS A 8 -3.69 -18.35 6.12
C CYS A 8 -3.10 -17.80 7.44
N GLN A 9 -2.51 -18.65 8.28
CA GLN A 9 -1.78 -18.21 9.49
C GLN A 9 -0.41 -17.61 9.14
N PHE A 10 0.09 -17.86 7.93
CA PHE A 10 1.35 -17.34 7.43
C PHE A 10 1.14 -16.62 6.10
N PRO A 11 0.41 -15.47 6.09
CA PRO A 11 0.04 -14.80 4.85
C PRO A 11 1.23 -14.46 3.97
N PHE A 12 2.43 -14.23 4.53
CA PHE A 12 3.64 -13.95 3.74
C PHE A 12 4.00 -15.06 2.74
N ILE A 13 3.58 -16.31 2.98
CA ILE A 13 3.79 -17.46 2.08
C ILE A 13 2.84 -17.39 0.86
N LEU A 14 1.72 -16.69 1.00
CA LEU A 14 0.70 -16.59 -0.04
C LEU A 14 0.99 -15.41 -0.98
N SER A 15 0.92 -15.66 -2.29
CA SER A 15 1.00 -14.59 -3.29
C SER A 15 -0.20 -13.65 -3.17
N THR A 16 -0.07 -12.41 -3.66
CA THR A 16 -1.19 -11.44 -3.65
C THR A 16 -2.41 -11.96 -4.42
N VAL A 17 -2.19 -12.71 -5.51
CA VAL A 17 -3.29 -13.34 -6.27
C VAL A 17 -4.01 -14.37 -5.42
N VAL A 18 -3.26 -15.22 -4.71
CA VAL A 18 -3.85 -16.24 -3.82
C VAL A 18 -4.52 -15.58 -2.62
N LYS A 19 -3.91 -14.58 -1.98
CA LYS A 19 -4.52 -13.78 -0.92
C LYS A 19 -5.83 -13.16 -1.38
N LYS A 20 -5.83 -12.53 -2.56
CA LYS A 20 -7.03 -11.94 -3.16
C LYS A 20 -8.11 -12.99 -3.38
N ALA A 21 -7.76 -14.13 -3.97
CA ALA A 21 -8.72 -15.23 -4.19
C ALA A 21 -9.28 -15.79 -2.88
N ILE A 22 -8.43 -15.97 -1.85
CA ILE A 22 -8.84 -16.42 -0.52
C ILE A 22 -9.77 -15.40 0.14
N ILE A 23 -9.39 -14.12 0.17
CA ILE A 23 -10.19 -13.03 0.75
C ILE A 23 -11.53 -12.92 0.02
N GLN A 24 -11.53 -12.98 -1.31
CA GLN A 24 -12.75 -12.94 -2.10
C GLN A 24 -13.65 -14.14 -1.78
N LYS A 25 -13.08 -15.36 -1.76
CA LYS A 25 -13.86 -16.57 -1.49
C LYS A 25 -14.42 -16.59 -0.07
N ASP A 26 -13.61 -16.20 0.92
CA ASP A 26 -14.03 -16.08 2.32
C ASP A 26 -15.15 -15.04 2.46
N SER A 27 -15.01 -13.87 1.82
CA SER A 27 -16.04 -12.83 1.81
C SER A 27 -17.35 -13.35 1.20
N GLU A 28 -17.30 -14.02 0.04
CA GLU A 28 -18.48 -14.65 -0.58
C GLU A 28 -19.16 -15.67 0.33
N GLN A 29 -18.38 -16.55 0.98
CA GLN A 29 -18.92 -17.56 1.90
C GLN A 29 -19.57 -16.93 3.12
N GLN A 30 -18.92 -15.92 3.71
CA GLN A 30 -19.47 -15.21 4.86
C GLN A 30 -20.75 -14.44 4.49
N MET A 31 -20.81 -13.82 3.30
CA MET A 31 -22.03 -13.18 2.80
C MET A 31 -23.21 -14.16 2.70
N ILE A 32 -22.97 -15.33 2.11
CA ILE A 32 -23.99 -16.39 2.01
C ILE A 32 -24.40 -16.87 3.40
N SER A 33 -23.44 -17.08 4.30
CA SER A 33 -23.69 -17.52 5.67
C SER A 33 -24.56 -16.51 6.44
N GLN A 34 -24.23 -15.22 6.37
CA GLN A 34 -24.99 -14.15 7.03
C GLN A 34 -26.41 -14.00 6.48
N ALA A 35 -26.57 -14.07 5.15
CA ALA A 35 -27.88 -14.06 4.52
C ALA A 35 -28.73 -15.27 4.96
N ARG A 36 -28.13 -16.46 5.01
CA ARG A 36 -28.80 -17.69 5.46
C ARG A 36 -29.20 -17.61 6.94
N GLN A 37 -28.32 -17.12 7.82
CA GLN A 37 -28.64 -16.95 9.24
C GLN A 37 -29.81 -15.98 9.44
N SER A 38 -29.82 -14.86 8.70
CA SER A 38 -30.93 -13.91 8.71
C SER A 38 -32.24 -14.53 8.23
N LEU A 39 -32.19 -15.35 7.18
CA LEU A 39 -33.37 -16.05 6.66
C LEU A 39 -33.90 -17.07 7.67
N VAL A 40 -33.04 -17.94 8.19
CA VAL A 40 -33.40 -18.98 9.17
C VAL A 40 -34.02 -18.34 10.41
N SER A 41 -33.41 -17.28 10.96
CA SER A 41 -33.93 -16.61 12.15
C SER A 41 -35.35 -16.05 11.95
N LYS A 42 -35.68 -15.47 10.79
CA LYS A 42 -37.03 -14.99 10.48
C LYS A 42 -38.04 -16.13 10.28
N VAL A 43 -37.64 -17.19 9.58
CA VAL A 43 -38.48 -18.38 9.36
C VAL A 43 -38.80 -19.07 10.69
N SER A 44 -37.81 -19.25 11.58
CA SER A 44 -38.02 -19.82 12.92
C SER A 44 -39.00 -18.99 13.76
N ARG A 45 -39.05 -17.67 13.55
CA ARG A 45 -40.01 -16.75 14.20
C ARG A 45 -41.37 -16.67 13.47
N ARG A 46 -41.60 -17.48 12.43
CA ARG A 46 -42.81 -17.47 11.57
C ARG A 46 -43.16 -16.09 11.01
N GLN A 47 -42.14 -15.25 10.79
CA GLN A 47 -42.33 -13.92 10.22
C GLN A 47 -42.40 -13.98 8.70
N ARG A 48 -43.10 -13.02 8.08
CA ARG A 48 -43.11 -12.86 6.63
C ARG A 48 -41.69 -12.58 6.12
N VAL A 49 -41.27 -13.38 5.15
CA VAL A 49 -39.94 -13.29 4.53
C VAL A 49 -40.00 -12.32 3.36
N ASP A 50 -39.12 -11.33 3.36
CA ASP A 50 -38.86 -10.43 2.22
C ASP A 50 -37.46 -10.73 1.70
N MET A 51 -37.32 -11.07 0.41
CA MET A 51 -36.05 -11.42 -0.21
C MET A 51 -34.99 -10.31 -0.11
N ASN A 52 -35.40 -9.05 0.13
CA ASN A 52 -34.46 -7.96 0.42
C ASN A 52 -33.59 -8.23 1.66
N LEU A 53 -34.07 -9.04 2.62
CA LEU A 53 -33.33 -9.36 3.86
C LEU A 53 -31.99 -10.09 3.61
N LEU A 54 -31.81 -10.67 2.43
CA LEU A 54 -30.61 -11.40 2.01
C LEU A 54 -29.44 -10.48 1.66
N PHE A 55 -29.70 -9.19 1.49
CA PHE A 55 -28.74 -8.20 1.03
C PHE A 55 -28.57 -7.08 2.06
N LEU A 56 -27.41 -6.44 2.03
CA LEU A 56 -27.22 -5.11 2.61
C LEU A 56 -27.71 -4.10 1.56
N ASN A 57 -28.97 -3.67 1.69
CA ASN A 57 -29.54 -2.67 0.78
C ASN A 57 -29.23 -1.27 1.30
N ILE A 58 -28.56 -0.45 0.51
CA ILE A 58 -28.24 0.95 0.81
C ILE A 58 -29.07 1.84 -0.11
N LYS A 59 -29.96 2.64 0.47
CA LYS A 59 -30.85 3.54 -0.27
C LYS A 59 -30.48 4.99 0.00
N VAL A 60 -30.05 5.70 -1.04
CA VAL A 60 -29.44 7.04 -0.91
C VAL A 60 -29.96 8.02 -1.96
N ARG A 61 -30.03 9.30 -1.62
CA ARG A 61 -30.33 10.39 -2.55
C ARG A 61 -29.02 10.98 -3.06
N ARG A 62 -28.92 11.29 -4.36
CA ARG A 62 -27.72 11.93 -4.92
C ARG A 62 -27.35 13.23 -4.21
N ALA A 63 -28.35 14.06 -3.88
CA ALA A 63 -28.16 15.33 -3.20
C ALA A 63 -27.73 15.19 -1.72
N GLN A 64 -27.88 14.02 -1.10
CA GLN A 64 -27.60 13.76 0.32
C GLN A 64 -26.78 12.48 0.46
N LEU A 65 -25.84 12.27 -0.47
CA LEU A 65 -25.13 11.01 -0.63
C LEU A 65 -24.41 10.57 0.65
N LEU A 66 -23.61 11.47 1.22
CA LEU A 66 -22.80 11.18 2.40
C LEU A 66 -23.66 10.91 3.64
N SER A 67 -24.59 11.80 3.95
CA SER A 67 -25.46 11.69 5.13
C SER A 67 -26.35 10.46 5.06
N ASP A 68 -26.98 10.19 3.91
CA ASP A 68 -27.83 9.01 3.74
C ASP A 68 -26.99 7.73 3.87
N SER A 69 -25.75 7.73 3.35
CA SER A 69 -24.84 6.57 3.48
C SER A 69 -24.43 6.31 4.92
N LEU A 70 -24.12 7.37 5.67
CA LEU A 70 -23.73 7.28 7.08
C LEU A 70 -24.89 6.74 7.92
N ASP A 71 -26.10 7.24 7.71
CA ASP A 71 -27.31 6.78 8.37
C ASP A 71 -27.65 5.31 8.04
N GLU A 72 -27.57 4.94 6.76
CA GLU A 72 -27.86 3.58 6.31
C GLU A 72 -26.87 2.57 6.89
N LEU A 73 -25.57 2.86 6.85
CA LEU A 73 -24.52 1.98 7.37
C LEU A 73 -24.55 1.88 8.89
N THR A 74 -24.87 2.97 9.58
CA THR A 74 -25.00 2.98 11.04
C THR A 74 -26.20 2.17 11.50
N ARG A 75 -27.36 2.31 10.83
CA ARG A 75 -28.57 1.53 11.16
C ARG A 75 -28.42 0.04 10.85
N LYS A 76 -27.63 -0.30 9.82
CA LYS A 76 -27.48 -1.67 9.29
C LYS A 76 -26.16 -2.32 9.67
N ARG A 77 -25.56 -1.95 10.81
CA ARG A 77 -24.27 -2.49 11.30
C ARG A 77 -24.22 -4.02 11.34
N CYS A 78 -25.30 -4.68 11.74
CA CYS A 78 -25.38 -6.15 11.78
C CYS A 78 -25.39 -6.81 10.39
N ASP A 79 -25.72 -6.05 9.34
CA ASP A 79 -25.86 -6.53 7.97
C ASP A 79 -24.64 -6.20 7.09
N LEU A 80 -23.60 -5.54 7.63
CA LEU A 80 -22.41 -5.10 6.87
C LEU A 80 -21.69 -6.24 6.14
N LYS A 81 -21.86 -7.47 6.63
CA LYS A 81 -21.31 -8.69 6.03
C LYS A 81 -22.26 -9.39 5.04
N LYS A 82 -23.36 -8.77 4.62
CA LYS A 82 -24.21 -9.28 3.52
C LYS A 82 -23.75 -8.72 2.18
N LYS A 83 -24.24 -9.32 1.09
CA LYS A 83 -23.99 -8.80 -0.26
C LYS A 83 -24.58 -7.39 -0.40
N LEU A 84 -23.75 -6.42 -0.76
CA LEU A 84 -24.14 -5.02 -0.92
C LEU A 84 -24.99 -4.84 -2.19
N ARG A 85 -26.05 -4.04 -2.08
CA ARG A 85 -26.86 -3.53 -3.19
C ARG A 85 -27.21 -2.07 -2.94
N VAL A 86 -26.99 -1.22 -3.93
CA VAL A 86 -27.28 0.21 -3.82
C VAL A 86 -28.51 0.58 -4.65
N THR A 87 -29.29 1.55 -4.18
CA THR A 87 -30.42 2.12 -4.91
C THR A 87 -30.44 3.63 -4.73
N PHE A 88 -30.41 4.37 -5.84
CA PHE A 88 -30.63 5.82 -5.82
C PHE A 88 -32.13 6.12 -5.79
N VAL A 89 -32.55 6.98 -4.86
CA VAL A 89 -33.97 7.31 -4.68
C VAL A 89 -34.50 8.03 -5.92
N GLY A 90 -35.59 7.50 -6.50
CA GLY A 90 -36.24 8.08 -7.68
C GLY A 90 -35.66 7.59 -9.01
N GLU A 91 -34.64 6.74 -8.98
CA GLU A 91 -34.02 6.16 -10.18
C GLU A 91 -34.48 4.72 -10.40
N ALA A 92 -34.83 4.40 -11.64
CA ALA A 92 -35.12 3.03 -12.04
C ALA A 92 -33.80 2.28 -12.26
N GLY A 93 -33.56 1.21 -11.51
CA GLY A 93 -32.36 0.39 -11.70
C GLY A 93 -32.30 -0.79 -10.74
N LEU A 94 -31.99 -1.97 -11.27
CA LEU A 94 -31.62 -3.14 -10.48
C LEU A 94 -30.09 -3.19 -10.39
N ASP A 95 -29.55 -3.09 -9.17
CA ASP A 95 -28.10 -3.11 -8.99
C ASP A 95 -27.52 -4.51 -9.22
N MET A 96 -26.87 -4.67 -10.38
CA MET A 96 -26.03 -5.81 -10.73
C MET A 96 -24.54 -5.55 -10.47
N GLY A 97 -24.23 -4.57 -9.62
CA GLY A 97 -22.90 -4.11 -9.24
C GLY A 97 -22.52 -2.74 -9.81
N GLY A 98 -23.25 -2.23 -10.81
CA GLY A 98 -23.00 -0.93 -11.41
C GLY A 98 -23.28 0.23 -10.45
N LEU A 99 -24.45 0.24 -9.82
CA LEU A 99 -24.85 1.30 -8.88
C LEU A 99 -24.00 1.25 -7.62
N THR A 100 -23.61 0.05 -7.18
CA THR A 100 -22.65 -0.11 -6.07
C THR A 100 -21.30 0.54 -6.40
N LYS A 101 -20.73 0.30 -7.59
CA LYS A 101 -19.45 0.91 -8.00
C LYS A 101 -19.55 2.44 -8.10
N GLU A 102 -20.64 2.94 -8.67
CA GLU A 102 -20.90 4.38 -8.76
C GLU A 102 -20.99 5.02 -7.37
N TRP A 103 -21.71 4.40 -6.44
CA TRP A 103 -21.84 4.88 -5.07
C TRP A 103 -20.49 4.99 -4.35
N PHE A 104 -19.62 3.97 -4.47
CA PHE A 104 -18.26 4.04 -3.93
C PHE A 104 -17.47 5.20 -4.56
N LEU A 105 -17.51 5.33 -5.88
CA LEU A 105 -16.77 6.37 -6.61
C LEU A 105 -17.19 7.77 -6.15
N LEU A 106 -18.50 8.02 -6.05
CA LEU A 106 -19.04 9.32 -5.65
C LEU A 106 -18.69 9.65 -4.19
N LEU A 107 -18.82 8.69 -3.27
CA LEU A 107 -18.47 8.89 -1.86
C LEU A 107 -16.98 9.16 -1.67
N VAL A 108 -16.12 8.37 -2.31
CA VAL A 108 -14.66 8.55 -2.22
C VAL A 108 -14.27 9.93 -2.77
N ARG A 109 -14.79 10.32 -3.93
CA ARG A 109 -14.52 11.65 -4.49
C ARG A 109 -14.96 12.78 -3.58
N GLN A 110 -16.13 12.66 -2.94
CA GLN A 110 -16.65 13.69 -2.05
C GLN A 110 -15.81 13.78 -0.76
N ILE A 111 -15.46 12.65 -0.14
CA ILE A 111 -14.75 12.62 1.16
C ILE A 111 -13.29 13.07 1.02
N PHE A 112 -12.62 12.68 -0.06
CA PHE A 112 -11.21 13.00 -0.31
C PHE A 112 -11.00 14.33 -1.03
N HIS A 113 -12.09 15.06 -1.32
CA HIS A 113 -11.99 16.42 -1.82
C HIS A 113 -11.41 17.35 -0.74
N THR A 114 -10.48 18.23 -1.11
CA THR A 114 -9.83 19.15 -0.17
C THR A 114 -10.84 20.03 0.58
N ASP A 115 -11.89 20.49 -0.11
CA ASP A 115 -12.96 21.31 0.50
C ASP A 115 -13.76 20.57 1.59
N TYR A 116 -13.78 19.23 1.57
CA TYR A 116 -14.45 18.46 2.61
C TYR A 116 -13.67 18.49 3.93
N GLY A 117 -12.34 18.67 3.87
CA GLY A 117 -11.50 18.94 5.04
C GLY A 117 -11.09 17.71 5.86
N MET A 118 -11.44 16.48 5.48
CA MET A 118 -10.99 15.27 6.19
C MET A 118 -9.55 14.86 5.84
N PHE A 119 -9.17 15.04 4.58
CA PHE A 119 -7.86 14.67 4.07
C PHE A 119 -7.25 15.80 3.25
N THR A 120 -5.94 15.96 3.36
CA THR A 120 -5.13 16.83 2.53
C THR A 120 -4.39 16.00 1.48
N TYR A 121 -4.41 16.44 0.23
CA TYR A 121 -3.61 15.81 -0.82
C TYR A 121 -2.19 16.36 -0.80
N MET A 122 -1.23 15.49 -0.49
CA MET A 122 0.21 15.79 -0.49
C MET A 122 0.73 15.66 -1.92
N LYS A 123 0.98 16.79 -2.58
CA LYS A 123 1.40 16.82 -4.00
C LYS A 123 2.72 16.08 -4.23
N ASP A 124 3.70 16.31 -3.35
CA ASP A 124 5.05 15.75 -3.51
C ASP A 124 5.07 14.22 -3.40
N SER A 125 4.21 13.68 -2.53
CA SER A 125 4.09 12.24 -2.28
C SER A 125 2.94 11.56 -3.04
N ARG A 126 2.14 12.34 -3.77
CA ARG A 126 0.92 11.91 -4.47
C ARG A 126 0.00 11.03 -3.62
N CYS A 127 -0.15 11.36 -2.34
CA CYS A 127 -0.94 10.61 -1.37
C CYS A 127 -1.86 11.52 -0.56
N HIS A 128 -2.89 10.94 0.04
CA HIS A 128 -3.76 11.63 0.97
C HIS A 128 -3.21 11.45 2.39
N TRP A 129 -3.23 12.54 3.16
CA TRP A 129 -2.89 12.54 4.57
C TRP A 129 -4.03 13.10 5.40
N PHE A 130 -4.10 12.72 6.67
CA PHE A 130 -5.14 13.20 7.58
C PHE A 130 -4.93 14.68 7.83
N SER A 131 -6.00 15.47 7.66
CA SER A 131 -5.95 16.90 7.93
C SER A 131 -5.64 17.15 9.41
N SER A 132 -4.77 18.10 9.70
CA SER A 132 -4.35 18.45 11.07
C SER A 132 -5.40 19.26 11.85
N TRP A 133 -6.44 19.75 11.17
CA TRP A 133 -7.51 20.52 11.79
C TRP A 133 -8.30 19.63 12.74
N LYS A 134 -8.72 20.19 13.88
CA LYS A 134 -9.64 19.51 14.80
C LYS A 134 -10.90 19.15 14.03
N CYS A 135 -10.99 17.88 13.68
CA CYS A 135 -12.11 17.32 12.97
C CYS A 135 -12.86 16.47 14.00
N ASP A 136 -13.91 17.03 14.60
CA ASP A 136 -14.83 16.29 15.48
C ASP A 136 -15.66 15.23 14.71
N ASN A 137 -15.29 14.95 13.45
CA ASN A 137 -15.95 14.05 12.52
C ASN A 137 -15.49 12.59 12.70
N TYR A 138 -15.49 12.10 13.94
CA TYR A 138 -15.13 10.70 14.24
C TYR A 138 -16.04 9.71 13.51
N SER A 139 -17.32 10.05 13.33
CA SER A 139 -18.30 9.27 12.57
C SER A 139 -17.93 9.12 11.10
N GLU A 140 -17.34 10.14 10.50
CA GLU A 140 -16.95 10.18 9.10
C GLU A 140 -15.65 9.40 8.90
N PHE A 141 -14.69 9.48 9.82
CA PHE A 141 -13.52 8.58 9.80
C PHE A 141 -13.93 7.12 9.97
N GLN A 142 -14.91 6.84 10.83
CA GLN A 142 -15.52 5.52 10.95
C GLN A 142 -16.20 5.10 9.64
N LEU A 143 -16.90 6.02 8.95
CA LEU A 143 -17.49 5.76 7.64
C LEU A 143 -16.41 5.38 6.62
N VAL A 144 -15.30 6.13 6.53
CA VAL A 144 -14.19 5.79 5.62
C VAL A 144 -13.65 4.40 5.89
N GLY A 145 -13.39 4.06 7.16
CA GLY A 145 -12.95 2.71 7.53
C GLY A 145 -13.97 1.63 7.14
N THR A 146 -15.27 1.92 7.32
CA THR A 146 -16.37 1.01 6.92
C THR A 146 -16.41 0.85 5.41
N LEU A 147 -16.24 1.93 4.63
CA LEU A 147 -16.20 1.90 3.17
C LEU A 147 -15.00 1.09 2.67
N MET A 148 -13.82 1.27 3.25
CA MET A 148 -12.64 0.46 2.94
C MET A 148 -12.90 -1.03 3.19
N GLY A 149 -13.51 -1.36 4.34
CA GLY A 149 -13.89 -2.73 4.67
C GLY A 149 -14.91 -3.32 3.68
N LEU A 150 -15.98 -2.58 3.37
CA LEU A 150 -17.00 -2.99 2.41
C LEU A 150 -16.43 -3.16 1.00
N ALA A 151 -15.48 -2.32 0.60
CA ALA A 151 -14.83 -2.41 -0.70
C ALA A 151 -14.01 -3.71 -0.82
N VAL A 152 -13.20 -4.04 0.19
CA VAL A 152 -12.49 -5.33 0.26
C VAL A 152 -13.48 -6.50 0.20
N TYR A 153 -14.54 -6.45 1.00
CA TYR A 153 -15.54 -7.51 1.10
C TYR A 153 -16.30 -7.74 -0.21
N ASN A 154 -16.54 -6.67 -0.98
CA ASN A 154 -17.24 -6.73 -2.27
C ASN A 154 -16.28 -6.81 -3.47
N SER A 155 -14.97 -6.97 -3.25
CA SER A 155 -13.95 -7.01 -4.31
C SER A 155 -13.95 -5.77 -5.22
N ILE A 156 -14.12 -4.60 -4.60
CA ILE A 156 -14.13 -3.29 -5.26
C ILE A 156 -12.82 -2.59 -4.92
N ALA A 157 -12.10 -2.15 -5.95
CA ALA A 157 -10.94 -1.29 -5.77
C ALA A 157 -11.41 0.14 -5.52
N LEU A 158 -10.87 0.77 -4.48
CA LEU A 158 -11.04 2.20 -4.24
C LEU A 158 -9.83 2.93 -4.78
N ASP A 159 -10.08 4.04 -5.46
CA ASP A 159 -9.03 4.94 -5.93
C ASP A 159 -8.59 5.87 -4.79
N ILE A 160 -7.95 5.29 -3.78
CA ILE A 160 -7.48 5.99 -2.58
C ILE A 160 -6.01 5.64 -2.38
N HIS A 161 -5.19 6.68 -2.30
CA HIS A 161 -3.74 6.56 -2.12
C HIS A 161 -3.37 7.04 -0.72
N PHE A 162 -3.08 6.11 0.20
CA PHE A 162 -2.51 6.41 1.51
C PHE A 162 -1.04 5.96 1.57
N PRO A 163 -0.19 6.58 2.42
CA PRO A 163 1.15 6.10 2.68
C PRO A 163 1.14 4.73 3.40
N LEU A 164 2.22 3.97 3.28
CA LEU A 164 2.30 2.60 3.82
C LEU A 164 2.05 2.56 5.34
N TYR A 165 2.48 3.60 6.05
CA TYR A 165 2.25 3.77 7.48
C TYR A 165 0.78 3.62 7.88
N CYS A 166 -0.17 4.14 7.09
CA CYS A 166 -1.60 4.03 7.39
C CYS A 166 -2.07 2.57 7.40
N TYR A 167 -1.63 1.77 6.43
CA TYR A 167 -1.95 0.34 6.37
C TYR A 167 -1.26 -0.43 7.48
N ARG A 168 0.01 -0.08 7.81
CA ARG A 168 0.72 -0.69 8.93
C ARG A 168 0.01 -0.41 10.25
N LYS A 169 -0.43 0.83 10.47
CA LYS A 169 -1.23 1.23 11.64
C LYS A 169 -2.52 0.42 11.73
N LEU A 170 -3.27 0.26 10.62
CA LEU A 170 -4.50 -0.54 10.58
C LEU A 170 -4.28 -2.02 10.93
N LEU A 171 -3.12 -2.58 10.57
CA LEU A 171 -2.80 -4.00 10.75
C LEU A 171 -2.03 -4.30 12.04
N SER A 172 -1.75 -3.29 12.87
CA SER A 172 -0.90 -3.45 14.06
C SER A 172 -1.69 -3.25 15.38
N PRO A 173 -1.55 -4.17 16.36
CA PRO A 173 -0.82 -5.44 16.27
C PRO A 173 -1.59 -6.47 15.43
N PRO A 174 -0.93 -7.51 14.89
CA PRO A 174 -1.60 -8.59 14.17
C PRO A 174 -2.64 -9.28 15.06
N THR A 175 -3.91 -9.26 14.67
CA THR A 175 -5.01 -9.83 15.45
C THR A 175 -5.32 -11.28 15.05
N VAL A 176 -4.30 -12.12 14.91
CA VAL A 176 -4.49 -13.54 14.56
C VAL A 176 -4.13 -14.40 15.77
N PRO A 177 -5.07 -15.21 16.31
CA PRO A 177 -6.48 -15.36 15.92
C PRO A 177 -7.35 -14.13 16.23
N CYS A 178 -8.46 -13.97 15.48
CA CYS A 178 -9.34 -12.80 15.56
C CYS A 178 -9.89 -12.58 16.97
N ASP A 179 -9.49 -11.48 17.61
CA ASP A 179 -10.06 -10.98 18.86
C ASP A 179 -10.81 -9.67 18.58
N GLN A 180 -12.11 -9.67 18.88
CA GLN A 180 -12.99 -8.50 18.68
C GLN A 180 -12.69 -7.36 19.65
N ASN A 181 -11.94 -7.64 20.73
CA ASN A 181 -11.53 -6.67 21.74
C ASN A 181 -10.06 -6.24 21.59
N ALA A 182 -9.35 -6.71 20.56
CA ALA A 182 -7.95 -6.37 20.35
C ALA A 182 -7.79 -4.87 20.07
N PHE A 183 -6.84 -4.25 20.78
CA PHE A 183 -6.51 -2.84 20.57
C PHE A 183 -5.60 -2.70 19.34
N VAL A 184 -6.21 -2.41 18.18
CA VAL A 184 -5.52 -2.17 16.90
C VAL A 184 -5.25 -0.67 16.66
N GLY A 185 -4.46 -0.35 15.65
CA GLY A 185 -4.09 1.05 15.36
C GLY A 185 -2.80 1.50 16.02
N MET A 186 -2.02 0.58 16.61
CA MET A 186 -0.78 0.91 17.32
C MET A 186 0.44 0.62 16.44
N ALA A 187 1.05 1.67 15.90
CA ALA A 187 2.29 1.57 15.14
C ALA A 187 3.16 2.81 15.41
N THR A 188 4.42 2.59 15.76
CA THR A 188 5.42 3.67 15.86
C THR A 188 5.74 4.18 14.45
N ALA A 189 5.75 5.50 14.30
CA ALA A 189 6.18 6.16 13.07
C ALA A 189 7.70 6.35 13.07
N THR A 190 8.33 6.15 11.92
CA THR A 190 9.76 6.35 11.70
C THR A 190 9.99 7.55 10.78
N LEU A 191 11.26 7.97 10.66
CA LEU A 191 11.64 9.01 9.70
C LEU A 191 11.37 8.56 8.25
N GLU A 192 11.49 7.28 7.95
CA GLU A 192 11.17 6.71 6.63
C GLU A 192 9.67 6.77 6.31
N ASP A 193 8.82 6.59 7.33
CA ASP A 193 7.38 6.78 7.16
C ASP A 193 7.06 8.24 6.89
N LEU A 194 7.71 9.16 7.62
CA LEU A 194 7.55 10.59 7.41
C LEU A 194 8.02 10.99 6.01
N GLN A 195 9.12 10.40 5.52
CA GLN A 195 9.63 10.66 4.18
C GLN A 195 8.63 10.30 3.07
N GLN A 196 7.79 9.28 3.28
CA GLN A 196 6.72 8.93 2.33
C GLN A 196 5.58 9.96 2.29
N VAL A 197 5.45 10.84 3.29
CA VAL A 197 4.34 11.80 3.41
C VAL A 197 4.82 13.24 3.23
N MET A 198 5.94 13.58 3.86
CA MET A 198 6.53 14.91 3.96
C MET A 198 8.04 14.80 3.72
N PRO A 199 8.47 14.61 2.45
CA PRO A 199 9.87 14.33 2.12
C PRO A 199 10.83 15.45 2.53
N GLU A 200 10.45 16.71 2.35
CA GLU A 200 11.28 17.86 2.73
C GLU A 200 11.46 17.97 4.25
N LEU A 201 10.37 17.79 5.01
CA LEU A 201 10.45 17.78 6.47
C LEU A 201 11.31 16.62 6.98
N ALA A 202 11.14 15.42 6.39
CA ALA A 202 11.95 14.26 6.74
C ALA A 202 13.43 14.49 6.40
N HIS A 203 13.73 15.14 5.27
CA HIS A 203 15.08 15.52 4.89
C HIS A 203 15.71 16.46 5.91
N GLY A 204 15.05 17.57 6.26
CA GLY A 204 15.56 18.53 7.26
C GLY A 204 15.74 17.91 8.65
N LEU A 205 14.84 17.02 9.08
CA LEU A 205 15.03 16.24 10.31
C LEU A 205 16.21 15.27 10.20
N GLY A 206 16.42 14.66 9.03
CA GLY A 206 17.59 13.83 8.74
C GLY A 206 18.90 14.61 8.84
N GLU A 207 18.95 15.83 8.29
CA GLU A 207 20.10 16.74 8.40
C GLU A 207 20.35 17.11 9.86
N LEU A 208 19.32 17.52 10.59
CA LEU A 208 19.42 17.84 12.03
C LEU A 208 19.96 16.66 12.84
N LEU A 209 19.52 15.43 12.54
CA LEU A 209 19.94 14.21 13.23
C LEU A 209 21.39 13.81 12.93
N SER A 210 21.86 14.10 11.71
CA SER A 210 23.21 13.77 11.24
C SER A 210 24.23 14.91 11.41
N TYR A 211 23.77 16.10 11.81
CA TYR A 211 24.64 17.26 11.99
C TYR A 211 25.73 17.01 13.05
N GLU A 212 26.98 17.38 12.76
CA GLU A 212 28.09 17.12 13.68
C GLU A 212 28.48 18.34 14.54
N GLY A 213 28.11 19.55 14.11
CA GLY A 213 28.40 20.83 14.78
C GLY A 213 27.55 21.11 16.02
N ASN A 214 27.49 22.38 16.43
CA ASN A 214 26.75 22.80 17.61
C ASN A 214 25.28 23.05 17.26
N VAL A 215 24.44 22.03 17.42
CA VAL A 215 23.00 22.11 17.10
C VAL A 215 22.30 23.31 17.74
N GLU A 216 22.64 23.65 18.99
CA GLU A 216 21.99 24.73 19.72
C GLU A 216 22.35 26.10 19.14
N GLU A 217 23.64 26.33 18.88
CA GLU A 217 24.17 27.60 18.36
C GLU A 217 24.01 27.76 16.84
N ASP A 218 23.83 26.66 16.10
CA ASP A 218 23.75 26.71 14.64
C ASP A 218 22.29 26.74 14.15
N PHE A 219 21.37 26.06 14.86
CA PHE A 219 19.96 25.95 14.45
C PHE A 219 19.01 26.84 15.26
N TYR A 220 19.36 27.22 16.50
CA TYR A 220 18.52 28.02 17.40
C TYR A 220 17.08 27.49 17.54
N LEU A 221 16.89 26.17 17.45
CA LEU A 221 15.58 25.53 17.55
C LEU A 221 15.19 25.28 19.01
N THR A 222 13.90 25.28 19.28
CA THR A 222 13.32 24.86 20.56
C THR A 222 12.35 23.69 20.34
N PHE A 223 11.82 23.10 21.40
CA PHE A 223 10.78 22.07 21.31
C PHE A 223 9.38 22.68 21.09
N GLN A 224 9.31 23.81 20.41
CA GLN A 224 8.09 24.42 19.91
C GLN A 224 8.12 24.42 18.38
N ILE A 225 7.06 23.90 17.76
CA ILE A 225 6.87 23.98 16.32
C ILE A 225 5.78 25.00 16.01
N SER A 226 5.78 25.53 14.79
CA SER A 226 4.69 26.36 14.30
C SER A 226 4.12 25.77 13.02
N GLN A 227 2.79 25.77 12.91
CA GLN A 227 2.07 25.26 11.76
C GLN A 227 0.99 26.27 11.35
N GLU A 228 0.86 26.48 10.04
CA GLU A 228 -0.22 27.29 9.48
C GLU A 228 -1.52 26.48 9.45
N GLU A 229 -2.56 27.00 10.08
CA GLU A 229 -3.91 26.44 10.06
C GLU A 229 -4.91 27.52 9.66
N MET A 230 -5.59 27.33 8.52
CA MET A 230 -6.59 28.27 8.01
C MET A 230 -6.05 29.71 7.85
N GLY A 231 -4.79 29.86 7.42
CA GLY A 231 -4.13 31.17 7.29
C GLY A 231 -3.63 31.76 8.61
N ILE A 232 -3.76 31.04 9.73
CA ILE A 232 -3.32 31.48 11.05
C ILE A 232 -2.16 30.59 11.50
N MET A 233 -1.02 31.21 11.78
CA MET A 233 0.12 30.53 12.39
C MET A 233 -0.19 30.17 13.86
N LYS A 234 -0.12 28.88 14.18
CA LYS A 234 -0.27 28.38 15.56
C LYS A 234 1.01 27.69 16.00
N SER A 235 1.37 27.89 17.25
CA SER A 235 2.57 27.28 17.85
C SER A 235 2.20 26.19 18.84
N TYR A 236 2.94 25.09 18.81
CA TYR A 236 2.69 23.89 19.59
C TYR A 236 3.96 23.45 20.30
N ASN A 237 3.89 23.38 21.63
CA ASN A 237 4.97 22.82 22.45
C ASN A 237 4.93 21.29 22.36
N LEU A 238 5.99 20.68 21.83
CA LEU A 238 6.14 19.22 21.70
C LEU A 238 6.32 18.52 23.05
N LYS A 239 6.78 19.26 24.05
CA LYS A 239 6.87 18.84 25.45
C LYS A 239 6.55 20.02 26.38
N PRO A 240 6.22 19.79 27.66
CA PRO A 240 5.92 20.87 28.60
C PRO A 240 7.04 21.91 28.64
N GLY A 241 6.69 23.19 28.43
CA GLY A 241 7.65 24.30 28.37
C GLY A 241 8.59 24.27 27.16
N GLY A 242 8.20 23.57 26.07
CA GLY A 242 9.04 23.36 24.89
C GLY A 242 9.59 24.63 24.24
N ASP A 243 8.89 25.76 24.37
CA ASP A 243 9.31 27.10 23.92
C ASP A 243 10.61 27.59 24.57
N LYS A 244 10.96 27.07 25.74
CA LYS A 244 12.16 27.47 26.51
C LYS A 244 13.26 26.41 26.50
N ILE A 245 13.01 25.26 25.87
CA ILE A 245 13.94 24.14 25.89
C ILE A 245 14.65 24.09 24.53
N PRO A 246 15.94 24.43 24.44
CA PRO A 246 16.67 24.39 23.18
C PRO A 246 16.87 22.95 22.69
N VAL A 247 16.92 22.80 21.38
CA VAL A 247 17.32 21.55 20.73
C VAL A 247 18.84 21.49 20.71
N THR A 248 19.40 20.41 21.25
CA THR A 248 20.84 20.18 21.40
C THR A 248 21.21 18.81 20.84
N LYS A 249 22.51 18.54 20.68
CA LYS A 249 23.01 17.24 20.20
C LYS A 249 22.54 16.06 21.08
N GLN A 250 22.28 16.31 22.37
CA GLN A 250 21.83 15.29 23.33
C GLN A 250 20.34 14.99 23.23
N ASN A 251 19.51 15.98 22.88
CA ASN A 251 18.05 15.85 22.91
C ASN A 251 17.38 15.84 21.52
N ARG A 252 18.15 16.05 20.43
CA ARG A 252 17.65 15.99 19.04
C ARG A 252 17.09 14.63 18.64
N LYS A 253 17.54 13.57 19.31
CA LYS A 253 16.92 12.24 19.27
C LYS A 253 15.94 12.24 20.44
N GLY A 254 14.64 12.19 20.15
CA GLY A 254 13.60 12.28 21.17
C GLY A 254 13.80 11.27 22.32
N ASP A 255 13.26 11.59 23.50
CA ASP A 255 13.37 10.76 24.71
C ASP A 255 12.96 9.29 24.43
N PRO A 256 13.75 8.31 24.86
CA PRO A 256 13.52 6.89 24.60
C PRO A 256 12.45 6.32 25.57
N ALA A 257 11.21 6.77 25.44
CA ALA A 257 10.05 6.06 26.00
C ALA A 257 9.46 5.07 24.96
N SER A 258 10.31 4.29 24.30
CA SER A 258 9.92 3.19 23.40
C SER A 258 10.82 1.96 23.63
N PRO A 259 10.26 0.73 23.82
CA PRO A 259 11.03 -0.51 23.91
C PRO A 259 11.61 -0.95 22.54
N PRO A 260 12.48 -1.98 22.51
CA PRO A 260 13.73 -1.95 21.74
C PRO A 260 13.73 -2.54 20.33
N LYS A 261 14.81 -2.18 19.65
CA LYS A 261 15.28 -2.39 18.26
C LYS A 261 15.62 -3.83 17.81
N GLU A 262 14.92 -4.89 18.22
CA GLU A 262 15.33 -6.27 17.82
C GLU A 262 14.42 -7.00 16.82
N VAL A 263 13.48 -6.31 16.15
CA VAL A 263 12.61 -6.94 15.12
C VAL A 263 12.92 -6.45 13.69
N GLU A 264 13.73 -5.39 13.55
CA GLU A 264 14.02 -4.75 12.26
C GLU A 264 14.87 -5.63 11.32
N MET A 265 15.79 -6.44 11.85
CA MET A 265 16.64 -7.34 11.04
C MET A 265 15.93 -8.59 10.53
N LEU A 266 14.73 -8.91 11.03
CA LEU A 266 13.98 -10.10 10.61
C LEU A 266 12.97 -9.83 9.47
N VAL A 267 12.72 -8.56 9.12
CA VAL A 267 11.59 -8.20 8.23
C VAL A 267 12.00 -7.49 6.94
N CYS A 268 13.14 -6.76 6.88
CA CYS A 268 13.39 -5.85 5.75
C CYS A 268 14.46 -6.25 4.73
N GLY A 269 15.30 -7.25 4.99
CA GLY A 269 16.30 -7.72 4.01
C GLY A 269 17.49 -6.78 3.78
N SER A 270 18.54 -7.29 3.13
CA SER A 270 19.83 -6.61 2.99
C SER A 270 19.88 -5.58 1.84
N PRO A 271 20.52 -4.41 2.02
CA PRO A 271 20.73 -3.42 0.95
C PRO A 271 21.80 -3.81 -0.09
N GLU A 272 22.48 -4.95 0.07
CA GLU A 272 23.57 -5.38 -0.81
C GLU A 272 23.08 -6.19 -2.02
N LEU A 273 23.38 -5.72 -3.24
CA LEU A 273 23.06 -6.42 -4.49
C LEU A 273 24.18 -7.41 -4.87
N ASP A 274 23.94 -8.71 -4.76
CA ASP A 274 24.84 -9.74 -5.28
C ASP A 274 24.36 -10.26 -6.66
N MET A 275 24.85 -9.62 -7.72
CA MET A 275 24.53 -10.03 -9.10
C MET A 275 25.13 -11.39 -9.49
N SER A 276 26.17 -11.85 -8.80
CA SER A 276 26.74 -13.18 -9.03
C SER A 276 25.83 -14.27 -8.45
N ALA A 277 25.21 -14.01 -7.29
CA ALA A 277 24.15 -14.86 -6.75
C ALA A 277 22.92 -14.88 -7.67
N LEU A 278 22.52 -13.72 -8.20
CA LEU A 278 21.41 -13.62 -9.17
C LEU A 278 21.68 -14.46 -10.42
N GLN A 279 22.89 -14.37 -11.00
CA GLN A 279 23.28 -15.17 -12.17
C GLN A 279 23.18 -16.67 -11.91
N LYS A 280 23.63 -17.13 -10.74
CA LYS A 280 23.62 -18.56 -10.37
C LYS A 280 22.19 -19.10 -10.29
N ALA A 281 21.29 -18.32 -9.71
CA ALA A 281 19.88 -18.67 -9.51
C ALA A 281 18.98 -18.41 -10.73
N ALA A 282 19.46 -17.65 -11.71
CA ALA A 282 18.67 -17.28 -12.88
C ALA A 282 18.20 -18.49 -13.69
N GLN A 283 16.95 -18.42 -14.13
CA GLN A 283 16.29 -19.42 -14.95
C GLN A 283 16.22 -18.96 -16.41
N TYR A 284 16.16 -19.91 -17.34
CA TYR A 284 16.20 -19.64 -18.78
C TYR A 284 15.06 -20.36 -19.49
N GLU A 285 14.33 -19.65 -20.34
CA GLU A 285 13.29 -20.24 -21.19
C GLU A 285 13.55 -19.88 -22.66
N GLY A 286 13.61 -20.90 -23.53
CA GLY A 286 13.98 -20.71 -24.93
C GLY A 286 15.45 -20.33 -25.16
N TYR A 287 16.21 -20.08 -24.09
CA TYR A 287 17.68 -19.99 -24.08
C TYR A 287 18.28 -21.03 -23.14
N SER A 288 19.54 -21.37 -23.38
CA SER A 288 20.41 -22.14 -22.49
C SER A 288 21.48 -21.25 -21.85
N LYS A 289 22.05 -21.67 -20.72
CA LYS A 289 23.21 -21.00 -20.10
C LYS A 289 24.42 -20.87 -21.03
N ALA A 290 24.53 -21.75 -22.03
CA ALA A 290 25.64 -21.77 -22.97
C ALA A 290 25.45 -20.79 -24.16
N ASP A 291 24.23 -20.32 -24.38
CA ASP A 291 23.90 -19.49 -25.54
C ASP A 291 24.64 -18.15 -25.50
N THR A 292 25.14 -17.72 -26.65
CA THR A 292 25.96 -16.50 -26.79
C THR A 292 25.26 -15.28 -26.21
N THR A 293 23.96 -15.11 -26.45
CA THR A 293 23.16 -14.00 -25.93
C THR A 293 23.12 -13.98 -24.40
N VAL A 294 22.96 -15.14 -23.75
CA VAL A 294 22.93 -15.27 -22.28
C VAL A 294 24.30 -15.00 -21.67
N ARG A 295 25.38 -15.51 -22.28
CA ARG A 295 26.74 -15.23 -21.82
C ARG A 295 27.07 -13.75 -21.92
N CYS A 296 26.75 -13.13 -23.06
CA CYS A 296 26.92 -11.71 -23.27
C CYS A 296 26.09 -10.87 -22.29
N PHE A 297 24.86 -11.30 -21.96
CA PHE A 297 24.02 -10.62 -20.97
C PHE A 297 24.73 -10.52 -19.62
N TRP A 298 25.19 -11.64 -19.06
CA TRP A 298 25.83 -11.62 -17.75
C TRP A 298 27.19 -10.91 -17.74
N GLU A 299 27.98 -11.02 -18.81
CA GLU A 299 29.21 -10.22 -18.98
C GLU A 299 28.95 -8.70 -19.00
N VAL A 300 27.76 -8.29 -19.43
CA VAL A 300 27.34 -6.89 -19.43
C VAL A 300 26.82 -6.48 -18.05
N VAL A 301 25.93 -7.28 -17.45
CA VAL A 301 25.28 -6.97 -16.16
C VAL A 301 26.28 -6.97 -15.00
N LEU A 302 27.22 -7.93 -14.97
CA LEU A 302 28.27 -7.96 -13.95
C LEU A 302 29.26 -6.81 -14.10
N ALA A 303 29.34 -6.18 -15.28
CA ALA A 303 30.18 -5.01 -15.56
C ALA A 303 29.41 -3.68 -15.47
N PHE A 304 28.11 -3.70 -15.15
CA PHE A 304 27.33 -2.49 -14.92
C PHE A 304 27.68 -1.83 -13.58
N THR A 305 27.50 -0.51 -13.52
CA THR A 305 27.54 0.23 -12.25
C THR A 305 26.37 -0.17 -11.36
N LEU A 306 26.47 0.07 -10.05
CA LEU A 306 25.40 -0.23 -9.10
C LEU A 306 24.06 0.44 -9.49
N GLU A 307 24.11 1.65 -10.01
CA GLU A 307 22.92 2.37 -10.50
C GLU A 307 22.24 1.64 -11.66
N LEU A 308 23.01 1.20 -12.66
CA LEU A 308 22.48 0.44 -13.79
C LEU A 308 22.01 -0.96 -13.40
N GLN A 309 22.64 -1.56 -12.39
CA GLN A 309 22.20 -2.81 -11.77
C GLN A 309 20.85 -2.66 -11.06
N LYS A 310 20.63 -1.55 -10.33
CA LYS A 310 19.33 -1.20 -9.75
C LYS A 310 18.28 -0.92 -10.81
N LYS A 311 18.62 -0.18 -11.86
CA LYS A 311 17.72 0.06 -13.00
C LYS A 311 17.37 -1.21 -13.74
N LEU A 312 18.32 -2.15 -13.88
CA LEU A 312 18.05 -3.48 -14.44
C LEU A 312 17.08 -4.27 -13.56
N LEU A 313 17.28 -4.25 -12.24
CA LEU A 313 16.34 -4.89 -11.31
C LEU A 313 14.97 -4.26 -11.42
N HIS A 314 14.87 -2.94 -11.32
CA HIS A 314 13.61 -2.23 -11.48
C HIS A 314 12.95 -2.53 -12.83
N PHE A 315 13.72 -2.53 -13.92
CA PHE A 315 13.23 -2.88 -15.25
C PHE A 315 12.68 -4.32 -15.29
N ALA A 316 13.37 -5.28 -14.67
CA ALA A 316 13.00 -6.69 -14.74
C ALA A 316 11.97 -7.12 -13.69
N THR A 317 11.86 -6.42 -12.55
CA THR A 317 11.07 -6.83 -11.38
C THR A 317 10.09 -5.76 -10.88
N GLY A 318 10.17 -4.54 -11.41
CA GLY A 318 9.37 -3.39 -10.94
C GLY A 318 9.82 -2.83 -9.59
N SER A 319 10.93 -3.32 -9.03
CA SER A 319 11.50 -2.88 -7.76
C SER A 319 13.02 -2.92 -7.81
N ASP A 320 13.68 -1.91 -7.26
CA ASP A 320 15.13 -1.90 -7.08
C ASP A 320 15.57 -2.60 -5.77
N ARG A 321 14.62 -3.16 -5.00
CA ARG A 321 14.87 -3.79 -3.69
C ARG A 321 15.01 -5.32 -3.78
N VAL A 322 15.87 -5.88 -2.93
CA VAL A 322 16.17 -7.32 -2.82
C VAL A 322 15.26 -7.98 -1.77
N PRO A 323 14.78 -9.22 -2.00
CA PRO A 323 14.10 -10.00 -0.97
C PRO A 323 14.97 -10.26 0.26
N VAL A 324 14.34 -10.55 1.40
CA VAL A 324 15.02 -10.79 2.69
C VAL A 324 15.99 -11.99 2.66
N GLY A 325 15.78 -12.97 1.77
CA GLY A 325 16.68 -14.12 1.55
C GLY A 325 17.85 -13.87 0.58
N GLY A 326 17.96 -12.67 0.01
CA GLY A 326 19.01 -12.30 -0.94
C GLY A 326 18.62 -12.51 -2.42
N MET A 327 19.53 -12.18 -3.33
CA MET A 327 19.28 -12.17 -4.78
C MET A 327 18.94 -13.53 -5.39
N ALA A 328 19.38 -14.62 -4.76
CA ALA A 328 19.11 -15.97 -5.25
C ALA A 328 17.61 -16.31 -5.24
N ASP A 329 16.82 -15.63 -4.39
CA ASP A 329 15.40 -15.91 -4.20
C ASP A 329 14.49 -15.04 -5.10
N LEU A 330 15.08 -14.18 -5.94
CA LEU A 330 14.35 -13.30 -6.86
C LEU A 330 13.65 -14.06 -8.00
N ASN A 331 13.90 -15.37 -8.16
CA ASN A 331 13.41 -16.19 -9.29
C ASN A 331 13.58 -15.51 -10.65
N PHE A 332 14.71 -14.83 -10.84
CA PHE A 332 14.99 -14.03 -12.04
C PHE A 332 15.05 -14.91 -13.29
N LYS A 333 14.37 -14.48 -14.36
CA LYS A 333 14.25 -15.28 -15.58
C LYS A 333 14.70 -14.51 -16.81
N ILE A 334 15.43 -15.21 -17.69
CA ILE A 334 15.79 -14.71 -19.02
C ILE A 334 15.10 -15.58 -20.06
N SER A 335 14.24 -14.97 -20.87
CA SER A 335 13.53 -15.69 -21.91
C SER A 335 13.90 -15.22 -23.31
N LYS A 336 13.87 -16.14 -24.26
CA LYS A 336 14.02 -15.83 -25.67
C LYS A 336 12.71 -15.29 -26.23
N ILE A 337 12.81 -14.23 -27.02
CA ILE A 337 11.73 -13.79 -27.91
C ILE A 337 12.21 -13.89 -29.35
N ASP A 338 11.42 -14.54 -30.20
CA ASP A 338 11.73 -14.73 -31.62
C ASP A 338 11.30 -13.50 -32.43
N VAL A 339 12.01 -12.39 -32.17
CA VAL A 339 11.87 -11.12 -32.89
C VAL A 339 13.22 -10.70 -33.50
N PRO A 340 13.22 -9.81 -34.51
CA PRO A 340 14.45 -9.29 -35.09
C PRO A 340 15.37 -8.60 -34.05
N THR A 341 16.69 -8.61 -34.28
CA THR A 341 17.69 -8.15 -33.28
C THR A 341 17.79 -6.64 -33.14
N ASP A 342 17.08 -5.88 -33.96
CA ASP A 342 16.95 -4.42 -33.84
C ASP A 342 15.93 -3.99 -32.77
N TRP A 343 15.09 -4.91 -32.29
CA TRP A 343 14.17 -4.65 -31.18
C TRP A 343 14.92 -4.43 -29.87
N LEU A 344 14.29 -3.75 -28.92
CA LEU A 344 14.81 -3.60 -27.55
C LEU A 344 14.42 -4.81 -26.69
N PRO A 345 15.18 -5.12 -25.64
CA PRO A 345 14.72 -6.03 -24.61
C PRO A 345 13.40 -5.53 -24.02
N VAL A 346 12.52 -6.46 -23.69
CA VAL A 346 11.28 -6.16 -22.96
C VAL A 346 11.30 -6.91 -21.65
N SER A 347 10.57 -6.43 -20.66
CA SER A 347 10.46 -7.10 -19.38
C SER A 347 9.01 -7.42 -19.06
N HIS A 348 8.85 -8.45 -18.25
CA HIS A 348 7.60 -8.74 -17.58
C HIS A 348 7.88 -8.73 -16.08
N THR A 349 7.76 -7.53 -15.50
CA THR A 349 8.06 -7.26 -14.09
C THR A 349 7.29 -8.16 -13.13
N CYS A 350 6.05 -8.52 -13.48
CA CYS A 350 5.23 -9.48 -12.76
C CYS A 350 5.87 -10.88 -12.59
N PHE A 351 6.89 -11.22 -13.39
CA PHE A 351 7.55 -12.51 -13.39
C PHE A 351 9.07 -12.42 -13.14
N ASN A 352 9.57 -11.25 -12.73
CA ASN A 352 11.02 -10.99 -12.59
C ASN A 352 11.80 -11.39 -13.86
N GLN A 353 11.20 -11.12 -15.01
CA GLN A 353 11.59 -11.70 -16.29
C GLN A 353 12.04 -10.63 -17.26
N ILE A 354 13.16 -10.89 -17.91
CA ILE A 354 13.61 -10.14 -19.07
C ILE A 354 13.57 -11.03 -20.32
N CYS A 355 12.99 -10.49 -21.38
CA CYS A 355 12.86 -11.12 -22.67
C CYS A 355 13.88 -10.50 -23.62
N LEU A 356 14.82 -11.32 -24.08
CA LEU A 356 15.91 -10.90 -24.95
C LEU A 356 15.65 -11.41 -26.38
N PRO A 357 15.70 -10.52 -27.39
CA PRO A 357 15.96 -10.91 -28.76
C PRO A 357 17.32 -11.62 -28.90
N PRO A 358 17.54 -12.42 -29.96
CA PRO A 358 18.78 -13.18 -30.18
C PRO A 358 19.94 -12.31 -30.67
N TYR A 359 20.34 -11.34 -29.84
CA TYR A 359 21.50 -10.48 -30.10
C TYR A 359 22.76 -11.31 -30.25
N ARG A 360 23.57 -10.96 -31.25
CA ARG A 360 24.73 -11.78 -31.66
C ARG A 360 26.03 -11.28 -31.06
N THR A 361 26.08 -10.04 -30.58
CA THR A 361 27.30 -9.44 -30.04
C THR A 361 27.08 -8.76 -28.69
N ARG A 362 28.12 -8.75 -27.86
CA ARG A 362 28.13 -8.06 -26.57
C ARG A 362 27.86 -6.56 -26.70
N LYS A 363 28.39 -5.91 -27.75
CA LYS A 363 28.24 -4.47 -27.99
C LYS A 363 26.78 -4.12 -28.28
N GLU A 364 26.13 -4.89 -29.14
CA GLU A 364 24.72 -4.75 -29.47
C GLU A 364 23.83 -4.94 -28.24
N LEU A 365 24.03 -6.04 -27.49
CA LEU A 365 23.27 -6.32 -26.28
C LEU A 365 23.44 -5.21 -25.23
N LYS A 366 24.67 -4.77 -24.97
CA LYS A 366 24.94 -3.70 -24.00
C LYS A 366 24.20 -2.42 -24.38
N HIS A 367 24.27 -2.01 -25.64
CA HIS A 367 23.63 -0.79 -26.11
C HIS A 367 22.11 -0.87 -25.97
N LYS A 368 21.49 -1.93 -26.48
CA LYS A 368 20.03 -2.13 -26.45
C LYS A 368 19.50 -2.31 -25.02
N LEU A 369 20.20 -3.07 -24.18
CA LEU A 369 19.83 -3.25 -22.77
C LEU A 369 19.91 -1.95 -21.98
N THR A 370 20.97 -1.16 -22.17
CA THR A 370 21.13 0.12 -21.47
C THR A 370 20.02 1.10 -21.85
N ILE A 371 19.63 1.15 -23.13
CA ILE A 371 18.51 1.97 -23.59
C ILE A 371 17.21 1.53 -22.91
N ALA A 372 16.91 0.22 -22.92
CA ALA A 372 15.68 -0.30 -22.35
C ALA A 372 15.55 -0.01 -20.85
N ILE A 373 16.59 -0.29 -20.06
CA ILE A 373 16.55 -0.07 -18.61
C ILE A 373 16.55 1.42 -18.21
N SER A 374 17.06 2.30 -19.09
CA SER A 374 17.13 3.76 -18.79
C SER A 374 15.86 4.51 -19.20
N ASN A 375 15.04 3.95 -20.09
CA ASN A 375 13.81 4.57 -20.59
C ASN A 375 12.54 3.85 -20.12
N ALA A 376 12.68 2.95 -19.15
CA ALA A 376 11.58 2.14 -18.62
C ALA A 376 10.46 2.96 -17.93
N GLU A 377 10.76 4.18 -17.49
CA GLU A 377 9.80 5.09 -16.81
C GLU A 377 9.05 6.05 -17.77
N GLY A 378 9.17 5.87 -19.09
CA GLY A 378 8.73 6.86 -20.08
C GLY A 378 7.62 6.39 -21.02
N PHE A 379 6.39 6.21 -20.53
CA PHE A 379 5.16 6.37 -21.32
C PHE A 379 4.00 6.87 -20.43
N GLY A 380 4.28 7.93 -19.67
CA GLY A 380 3.25 8.89 -19.26
C GLY A 380 3.15 9.96 -20.34
N LEU A 381 2.54 9.63 -21.48
CA LEU A 381 2.19 10.61 -22.50
C LEU A 381 0.76 11.09 -22.24
N GLU A 382 0.68 12.36 -21.87
CA GLU A 382 -0.39 13.37 -22.00
C GLU A 382 -1.83 13.02 -21.57
#